data_AF-A0ABD2Q7V8-F1
#
_entry.id   AF-A0ABD2Q7V8-F1
#
_cell.length_a   1.000
_cell.length_b   1.000
_cell.length_c   1.000
_cell.angle_alpha   90.00
_cell.angle_beta   90.00
_cell.angle_gamma   90.00
#
_symmetry.space_group_name_H-M   'P 1'
#
loop_
_entity.id
_entity.type
_entity.pdbx_description
1 polymer ?
#
loop_
_entity_poly.entity_id
_entity_poly.type
_entity_poly.pdbx_seq_one_letter_code
_entity_poly.pdbx_strand_id
1 'polypeptide(L)'
;MTNLCFFVQLYQLIQGRLSYFDVENIMEVFVYVASILLVYDYEQCNGLRKDWQWQLGSAAIFFSWMNLILFIRKIPGYGAYTILFFRILNRFVGYILLFSLFIFSFGIAFYALLRNQLAFSNLGEAIMKTSFMMIGEFDFGNVFYNRFSEDIPLPIENQVPYVGLTYVSWLIFLVVMCIIFMNMMIAMTVDDMNQVQRDINFSRLAMQSTFCLQMEHYIPKSILRDLFRNSFTWKPNRKFGFLILNFVRYYMYPPAPDSDLLHRIFSQDECSNAQANSKNETALNNDMLKEILNILKSREHGHPQSLQAS
;
A
#
# COMPACT_ATOMS: atom_id res chain seq x y z
N MET A 1 13.91 -30.58 14.74
CA MET A 1 13.10 -29.35 14.92
C MET A 1 11.85 -29.32 14.05
N THR A 2 11.93 -29.68 12.77
CA THR A 2 10.78 -29.79 11.84
C THR A 2 9.63 -30.68 12.35
N ASN A 3 9.95 -31.86 12.89
CA ASN A 3 8.93 -32.80 13.39
C ASN A 3 8.13 -32.24 14.58
N LEU A 4 8.77 -31.48 15.49
CA LEU A 4 8.10 -30.94 16.67
C LEU A 4 7.11 -29.83 16.30
N CYS A 5 7.46 -29.02 15.29
CA CYS A 5 6.59 -27.97 14.75
C CYS A 5 5.38 -28.56 14.01
N PHE A 6 5.59 -29.65 13.26
CA PHE A 6 4.51 -30.40 12.59
C PHE A 6 3.49 -30.98 13.60
N PHE A 7 3.97 -31.59 14.70
CA PHE A 7 3.08 -32.11 15.74
C PHE A 7 2.26 -31.02 16.43
N VAL A 8 2.85 -29.84 16.67
CA VAL A 8 2.14 -28.69 17.24
C VAL A 8 1.04 -28.20 16.29
N GLN A 9 1.30 -28.14 14.98
CA GLN A 9 0.30 -27.74 13.99
C GLN A 9 -0.79 -28.79 13.78
N LEU A 10 -0.45 -30.08 13.78
CA LEU A 10 -1.43 -31.15 13.72
C LEU A 10 -2.34 -31.12 14.96
N TYR A 11 -1.77 -30.82 16.13
CA TYR A 11 -2.53 -30.61 17.36
C TYR A 11 -3.46 -29.38 17.27
N GLN A 12 -2.99 -28.27 16.70
CA GLN A 12 -3.79 -27.07 16.46
C GLN A 12 -4.91 -27.30 15.42
N LEU A 13 -4.65 -28.06 14.36
CA LEU A 13 -5.62 -28.49 13.33
C LEU A 13 -6.69 -29.41 13.94
N ILE A 14 -6.31 -30.34 14.81
CA ILE A 14 -7.24 -31.28 15.46
C ILE A 14 -8.13 -30.58 16.50
N GLN A 15 -7.62 -29.57 17.22
CA GLN A 15 -8.42 -28.78 18.16
C GLN A 15 -9.29 -27.71 17.49
N GLY A 16 -8.87 -27.12 16.37
CA GLY A 16 -9.56 -26.02 15.68
C GLY A 16 -10.48 -26.47 14.54
N ARG A 17 -11.65 -27.02 14.86
CA ARG A 17 -12.57 -27.66 13.89
C ARG A 17 -12.89 -26.88 12.59
N LEU A 18 -13.35 -25.63 12.69
CA LEU A 18 -13.79 -24.79 11.55
C LEU A 18 -13.29 -23.33 11.61
N SER A 19 -12.75 -22.92 12.76
CA SER A 19 -12.10 -21.62 12.97
C SER A 19 -10.64 -21.60 12.49
N TYR A 20 -10.16 -22.69 11.87
CA TYR A 20 -8.77 -22.87 11.40
C TYR A 20 -8.56 -22.37 9.97
N PHE A 21 -9.62 -22.11 9.19
CA PHE A 21 -9.52 -21.57 7.82
C PHE A 21 -9.21 -20.06 7.77
N ASP A 22 -8.44 -19.54 8.72
CA ASP A 22 -7.89 -18.20 8.62
C ASP A 22 -6.75 -18.16 7.60
N VAL A 23 -6.64 -17.06 6.85
CA VAL A 23 -5.63 -16.86 5.79
C VAL A 23 -4.21 -17.07 6.32
N GLU A 24 -3.92 -16.67 7.56
CA GLU A 24 -2.60 -16.87 8.18
C GLU A 24 -2.23 -18.34 8.24
N ASN A 25 -3.18 -19.15 8.67
CA ASN A 25 -2.95 -20.55 8.93
C ASN A 25 -2.93 -21.38 7.63
N ILE A 26 -3.71 -20.99 6.62
CA ILE A 26 -3.58 -21.56 5.27
C ILE A 26 -2.19 -21.25 4.68
N MET A 27 -1.69 -20.02 4.83
CA MET A 27 -0.35 -19.67 4.38
C MET A 27 0.74 -20.44 5.14
N GLU A 28 0.60 -20.60 6.46
CA GLU A 28 1.51 -21.43 7.27
C GLU A 28 1.59 -22.84 6.70
N VAL A 29 0.44 -23.55 6.61
CA VAL A 29 0.38 -24.93 6.10
C VAL A 29 0.99 -25.03 4.70
N PHE A 30 0.69 -24.07 3.82
CA PHE A 30 1.27 -24.02 2.48
C PHE A 30 2.81 -23.97 2.53
N VAL A 31 3.39 -23.07 3.33
CA VAL A 31 4.86 -22.94 3.45
C VAL A 31 5.49 -24.23 3.99
N TYR A 32 4.87 -24.90 4.96
CA TYR A 32 5.38 -26.17 5.49
C TYR A 32 5.33 -27.29 4.46
N VAL A 33 4.20 -27.46 3.77
CA VAL A 33 4.03 -28.48 2.72
C VAL A 33 5.02 -28.21 1.59
N ALA A 34 5.12 -26.97 1.11
CA ALA A 34 6.04 -26.59 0.04
C ALA A 34 7.51 -26.82 0.43
N SER A 35 7.88 -26.56 1.69
CA SER A 35 9.23 -26.82 2.20
C SER A 35 9.55 -28.33 2.26
N ILE A 36 8.60 -29.16 2.67
CA ILE A 36 8.77 -30.63 2.70
C ILE A 36 8.93 -31.16 1.27
N LEU A 37 8.10 -30.71 0.33
CA LEU A 37 8.16 -31.13 -1.08
C LEU A 37 9.46 -30.70 -1.78
N LEU A 38 10.07 -29.59 -1.35
CA LEU A 38 11.37 -29.14 -1.83
C LEU A 38 12.54 -29.98 -1.28
N VAL A 39 12.45 -30.43 -0.04
CA VAL A 39 13.48 -31.25 0.62
C VAL A 39 13.36 -32.71 0.21
N TYR A 40 12.17 -33.17 -0.17
CA TYR A 40 11.95 -34.54 -0.63
C TYR A 40 12.66 -34.78 -1.97
N ASP A 41 13.62 -35.71 -1.95
CA ASP A 41 14.31 -36.13 -3.14
C ASP A 41 13.44 -37.12 -3.92
N TYR A 42 12.97 -36.71 -5.09
CA TYR A 42 12.19 -37.56 -5.99
C TYR A 42 13.08 -38.42 -6.90
N GLU A 43 14.39 -38.15 -6.98
CA GLU A 43 15.31 -38.90 -7.83
C GLU A 43 16.40 -39.57 -7.00
N GLN A 44 16.27 -40.88 -6.83
CA GLN A 44 17.12 -41.75 -6.01
C GLN A 44 18.61 -41.77 -6.38
N CYS A 45 19.06 -41.08 -7.42
CA CYS A 45 20.44 -41.21 -7.93
C CYS A 45 21.18 -39.90 -8.25
N ASN A 46 20.50 -38.75 -8.46
CA ASN A 46 21.19 -37.56 -8.99
C ASN A 46 21.08 -36.30 -8.11
N GLY A 47 20.21 -36.26 -7.10
CA GLY A 47 20.01 -35.07 -6.26
C GLY A 47 19.62 -33.80 -7.03
N LEU A 48 19.26 -33.93 -8.32
CA LEU A 48 18.85 -32.85 -9.20
C LEU A 48 17.38 -32.53 -8.95
N ARG A 49 17.10 -31.28 -8.59
CA ARG A 49 15.73 -30.81 -8.36
C ARG A 49 15.03 -30.53 -9.67
N LYS A 50 13.76 -30.94 -9.78
CA LYS A 50 12.92 -30.69 -10.96
C LYS A 50 12.53 -29.21 -11.06
N ASP A 51 12.21 -28.73 -12.27
CA ASP A 51 11.83 -27.32 -12.50
C ASP A 51 10.66 -26.87 -11.62
N TRP A 52 9.65 -27.74 -11.43
CA TRP A 52 8.52 -27.45 -10.55
C TRP A 52 8.93 -27.32 -9.08
N GLN A 53 9.98 -28.03 -8.62
CA GLN A 53 10.49 -27.90 -7.25
C GLN A 53 11.18 -26.55 -7.05
N TRP A 54 11.86 -26.03 -8.08
CA TRP A 54 12.45 -24.69 -8.04
C TRP A 54 11.38 -23.60 -8.03
N GLN A 55 10.34 -23.74 -8.86
CA GLN A 55 9.18 -22.84 -8.85
C GLN A 55 8.47 -22.86 -7.49
N LEU A 56 8.22 -24.06 -6.94
CA LEU A 56 7.59 -24.22 -5.63
C LEU A 56 8.48 -23.67 -4.50
N GLY A 57 9.80 -23.87 -4.59
CA GLY A 57 10.77 -23.32 -3.65
C GLY A 57 10.80 -21.80 -3.62
N SER A 58 10.80 -21.19 -4.81
CA SER A 58 10.67 -19.73 -4.98
C SER A 58 9.41 -19.22 -4.29
N ALA A 59 8.25 -19.86 -4.56
CA ALA A 59 6.99 -19.50 -3.92
C ALA A 59 7.07 -19.68 -2.39
N ALA A 60 7.61 -20.80 -1.90
CA ALA A 60 7.73 -21.07 -0.46
C ALA A 60 8.57 -20.01 0.27
N ILE A 61 9.69 -19.57 -0.32
CA ILE A 61 10.53 -18.51 0.24
C ILE A 61 9.74 -17.20 0.31
N PHE A 62 9.04 -16.82 -0.78
CA PHE A 62 8.21 -15.61 -0.80
C PHE A 62 7.12 -15.64 0.27
N PHE A 63 6.33 -16.72 0.32
CA PHE A 63 5.26 -16.85 1.31
C PHE A 63 5.78 -16.98 2.74
N SER A 64 6.99 -17.51 2.96
CA SER A 64 7.62 -17.51 4.28
C SER A 64 7.89 -16.09 4.79
N TRP A 65 8.35 -15.18 3.92
CA TRP A 65 8.53 -13.76 4.28
C TRP A 65 7.19 -13.05 4.49
N MET A 66 6.18 -13.35 3.68
CA MET A 66 4.83 -12.81 3.90
C MET A 66 4.23 -13.29 5.23
N ASN A 67 4.46 -14.56 5.59
CA ASN A 67 4.04 -15.11 6.87
C ASN A 67 4.78 -14.48 8.06
N LEU A 68 6.05 -14.10 7.89
CA LEU A 68 6.78 -13.34 8.90
C LEU A 68 6.10 -11.99 9.21
N ILE A 69 5.58 -11.30 8.20
CA ILE A 69 4.82 -10.05 8.40
C ILE A 69 3.56 -10.32 9.25
N LEU A 70 2.88 -11.44 9.03
CA LEU A 70 1.72 -11.85 9.84
C LEU A 70 2.10 -12.16 11.29
N PHE A 71 3.28 -12.72 11.56
CA PHE A 71 3.77 -12.88 12.94
C PHE A 71 4.07 -11.54 13.62
N ILE A 72 4.62 -10.56 12.90
CA ILE A 72 4.84 -9.20 13.43
C ILE A 72 3.52 -8.56 13.87
N ARG A 73 2.39 -8.93 13.24
CA ARG A 73 1.04 -8.48 13.63
C ARG A 73 0.71 -8.79 15.10
N LYS A 74 1.25 -9.88 15.67
CA LYS A 74 0.99 -10.33 17.04
C LYS A 74 1.91 -9.67 18.07
N ILE A 75 2.95 -8.94 17.63
CA ILE A 75 3.91 -8.27 18.52
C ILE A 75 3.32 -6.92 19.00
N PRO A 76 3.24 -6.67 20.33
CA PRO A 76 2.80 -5.39 20.84
C PRO A 76 3.74 -4.26 20.38
N GLY A 77 3.17 -3.17 19.88
CA GLY A 77 3.92 -2.04 19.29
C GLY A 77 3.92 -2.07 17.76
N TYR A 78 4.51 -3.10 17.16
CA TYR A 78 4.60 -3.23 15.69
C TYR A 78 3.30 -3.73 15.04
N GLY A 79 2.50 -4.52 15.76
CA GLY A 79 1.30 -5.14 15.22
C GLY A 79 0.27 -4.15 14.69
N ALA A 80 0.17 -2.96 15.30
CA ALA A 80 -0.73 -1.90 14.86
C ALA A 80 -0.42 -1.42 13.42
N TYR A 81 0.87 -1.24 13.10
CA TYR A 81 1.30 -0.83 11.76
C TYR A 81 1.00 -1.91 10.72
N THR A 82 1.21 -3.18 11.07
CA THR A 82 0.92 -4.30 10.18
C THR A 82 -0.59 -4.43 9.88
N ILE A 83 -1.47 -4.27 10.87
CA ILE A 83 -2.93 -4.27 10.64
C ILE A 83 -3.33 -3.13 9.70
N LEU A 84 -2.77 -1.95 9.93
CA LEU A 84 -3.01 -0.77 9.11
C LEU A 84 -2.61 -1.04 7.66
N PHE A 85 -1.41 -1.59 7.45
CA PHE A 85 -0.93 -1.98 6.12
C PHE A 85 -1.91 -2.93 5.40
N PHE A 86 -2.32 -4.03 6.04
CA PHE A 86 -3.25 -4.98 5.42
C PHE A 86 -4.64 -4.39 5.19
N ARG A 87 -5.09 -3.46 6.04
CA ARG A 87 -6.36 -2.74 5.84
C ARG A 87 -6.31 -1.88 4.58
N ILE A 88 -5.24 -1.11 4.39
CA ILE A 88 -5.02 -0.30 3.18
C ILE A 88 -4.91 -1.21 1.96
N LEU A 89 -4.12 -2.29 2.06
CA LEU A 89 -3.94 -3.25 0.97
C LEU A 89 -5.28 -3.84 0.52
N ASN A 90 -6.14 -4.27 1.45
CA ASN A 90 -7.44 -4.84 1.10
C ASN A 90 -8.36 -3.84 0.40
N ARG A 91 -8.33 -2.56 0.82
CA ARG A 91 -9.06 -1.49 0.15
C ARG A 91 -8.53 -1.29 -1.26
N PHE A 92 -7.22 -1.14 -1.38
CA PHE A 92 -6.48 -0.97 -2.62
C PHE A 92 -6.76 -2.08 -3.66
N VAL A 93 -6.81 -3.34 -3.22
CA VAL A 93 -7.17 -4.48 -4.09
C VAL A 93 -8.57 -4.30 -4.70
N GLY A 94 -9.54 -3.80 -3.92
CA GLY A 94 -10.89 -3.51 -4.42
C GLY A 94 -10.89 -2.46 -5.54
N TYR A 95 -10.08 -1.41 -5.39
CA TYR A 95 -9.94 -0.39 -6.43
C TYR A 95 -9.21 -0.94 -7.67
N ILE A 96 -8.10 -1.68 -7.51
CA ILE A 96 -7.41 -2.33 -8.64
C ILE A 96 -8.38 -3.21 -9.44
N LEU A 97 -9.27 -3.94 -8.77
CA LEU A 97 -10.25 -4.79 -9.46
C LEU A 97 -11.16 -3.97 -10.38
N LEU A 98 -11.62 -2.79 -9.93
CA LEU A 98 -12.39 -1.88 -10.78
C LEU A 98 -11.59 -1.41 -12.00
N PHE A 99 -10.32 -1.05 -11.81
CA PHE A 99 -9.46 -0.57 -12.90
C PHE A 99 -8.97 -1.67 -13.84
N SER A 100 -8.96 -2.92 -13.39
CA SER A 100 -8.59 -4.05 -14.24
C SER A 100 -9.45 -4.14 -15.50
N LEU A 101 -10.72 -3.71 -15.45
CA LEU A 101 -11.60 -3.63 -16.62
C LEU A 101 -11.04 -2.71 -17.72
N PHE A 102 -10.43 -1.59 -17.33
CA PHE A 102 -9.75 -0.71 -18.28
C PHE A 102 -8.47 -1.33 -18.81
N ILE A 103 -7.69 -2.04 -17.97
CA ILE A 103 -6.50 -2.78 -18.42
C ILE A 103 -6.88 -3.82 -19.48
N PHE A 104 -7.96 -4.59 -19.27
CA PHE A 104 -8.44 -5.54 -20.27
C PHE A 104 -8.93 -4.84 -21.54
N SER A 105 -9.70 -3.77 -21.41
CA SER A 105 -10.22 -3.01 -22.56
C SER A 105 -9.10 -2.44 -23.43
N PHE A 106 -8.16 -1.70 -22.82
CA PHE A 106 -7.03 -1.11 -23.53
C PHE A 106 -6.02 -2.18 -23.98
N GLY A 107 -5.80 -3.23 -23.18
CA GLY A 107 -4.91 -4.33 -23.52
C GLY A 107 -5.36 -5.09 -24.75
N ILE A 108 -6.66 -5.37 -24.89
CA ILE A 108 -7.23 -6.00 -26.10
C ILE A 108 -7.17 -5.03 -27.28
N ALA A 109 -7.43 -3.73 -27.07
CA ALA A 109 -7.33 -2.72 -28.13
C ALA A 109 -5.88 -2.58 -28.66
N PHE A 110 -4.89 -2.50 -27.78
CA PHE A 110 -3.48 -2.46 -28.17
C PHE A 110 -3.00 -3.78 -28.77
N TYR A 111 -3.48 -4.93 -28.27
CA TYR A 111 -3.24 -6.21 -28.91
C TYR A 111 -3.72 -6.24 -30.37
N ALA A 112 -4.87 -5.64 -30.67
CA ALA A 112 -5.38 -5.55 -32.04
C ALA A 112 -4.61 -4.54 -32.91
N LEU A 113 -4.21 -3.40 -32.35
CA LEU A 113 -3.56 -2.30 -33.08
C LEU A 113 -2.06 -2.49 -33.29
N LEU A 114 -1.39 -3.15 -32.35
CA LEU A 114 0.06 -3.28 -32.24
C LEU A 114 0.53 -4.73 -32.27
N ARG A 115 -0.30 -5.70 -32.70
CA ARG A 115 0.01 -7.14 -32.78
C ARG A 115 1.38 -7.46 -33.37
N ASN A 116 1.82 -6.61 -34.29
CA ASN A 116 3.07 -6.74 -35.01
C ASN A 116 4.32 -6.60 -34.11
N GLN A 117 4.19 -5.97 -32.94
CA GLN A 117 5.28 -5.77 -31.98
C GLN A 117 5.35 -6.94 -30.99
N LEU A 118 6.58 -7.35 -30.63
CA LEU A 118 6.82 -8.40 -29.65
C LEU A 118 6.08 -8.18 -28.33
N ALA A 119 6.06 -6.95 -27.82
CA ALA A 119 5.39 -6.60 -26.56
C ALA A 119 3.85 -6.80 -26.58
N PHE A 120 3.26 -6.91 -27.76
CA PHE A 120 1.83 -7.08 -27.98
C PHE A 120 1.53 -8.32 -28.84
N SER A 121 2.49 -9.25 -28.96
CA SER A 121 2.39 -10.42 -29.83
C SER A 121 1.35 -11.43 -29.32
N ASN A 122 1.25 -11.55 -27.99
CA ASN A 122 0.32 -12.40 -27.27
C ASN A 122 -0.63 -11.57 -26.41
N LEU A 123 -1.86 -12.05 -26.20
CA LEU A 123 -2.84 -11.35 -25.36
C LEU A 123 -2.33 -11.16 -23.92
N GLY A 124 -1.66 -12.18 -23.36
CA GLY A 124 -1.08 -12.10 -22.02
C GLY A 124 0.03 -11.05 -21.92
N GLU A 125 0.92 -11.00 -22.92
CA GLU A 125 2.00 -10.01 -23.00
C GLU A 125 1.44 -8.59 -23.18
N ALA A 126 0.42 -8.42 -24.02
CA ALA A 126 -0.26 -7.15 -24.21
C ALA A 126 -0.91 -6.63 -22.91
N ILE A 127 -1.58 -7.50 -22.16
CA ILE A 127 -2.18 -7.15 -20.86
C ILE A 127 -1.09 -6.80 -19.84
N MET A 128 -0.01 -7.59 -19.77
CA MET A 128 1.12 -7.28 -18.88
C MET A 128 1.78 -5.95 -19.25
N LYS A 129 2.04 -5.72 -20.55
CA LYS A 129 2.62 -4.46 -21.01
C LYS A 129 1.71 -3.27 -20.70
N THR A 130 0.39 -3.42 -20.90
CA THR A 130 -0.59 -2.39 -20.55
C THR A 130 -0.62 -2.12 -19.04
N SER A 131 -0.43 -3.15 -18.21
CA SER A 131 -0.32 -3.01 -16.75
C SER A 131 0.95 -2.23 -16.34
N PHE A 132 2.09 -2.48 -16.98
CA PHE A 132 3.31 -1.69 -16.76
C PHE A 132 3.15 -0.24 -17.24
N MET A 133 2.50 -0.03 -18.39
CA MET A 133 2.18 1.31 -18.88
C MET A 133 1.28 2.08 -17.90
N MET A 134 0.34 1.41 -17.24
CA MET A 134 -0.51 2.02 -16.22
C MET A 134 0.30 2.52 -15.01
N ILE A 135 1.35 1.80 -14.59
CA ILE A 135 2.26 2.23 -13.52
C ILE A 135 3.06 3.49 -13.91
N GLY A 136 3.17 3.79 -15.21
CA GLY A 136 3.89 4.94 -15.75
C GLY A 136 5.14 4.55 -16.55
N GLU A 137 5.35 3.26 -16.83
CA GLU A 137 6.41 2.81 -17.72
C GLU A 137 5.99 2.99 -19.18
N PHE A 138 6.39 4.12 -19.77
CA PHE A 138 6.13 4.42 -21.17
C PHE A 138 7.39 4.26 -22.01
N ASP A 139 7.31 3.38 -23.00
CA ASP A 139 8.35 3.21 -23.99
C ASP A 139 7.89 3.74 -25.35
N PHE A 140 7.58 5.04 -25.40
CA PHE A 140 7.11 5.69 -26.62
C PHE A 140 8.18 5.62 -27.73
N GLY A 141 9.47 5.69 -27.36
CA GLY A 141 10.59 5.61 -28.29
C GLY A 141 10.62 4.29 -29.06
N ASN A 142 10.61 3.15 -28.36
CA ASN A 142 10.70 1.86 -29.04
C ASN A 142 9.39 1.48 -29.76
N VAL A 143 8.24 1.99 -29.30
CA VAL A 143 6.94 1.70 -29.93
C VAL A 143 6.70 2.55 -31.19
N PHE A 144 7.13 3.82 -31.22
CA PHE A 144 6.78 4.76 -32.29
C PHE A 144 7.98 5.31 -33.10
N TYR A 145 9.19 5.33 -32.54
CA TYR A 145 10.37 5.98 -33.16
C TYR A 145 11.18 5.06 -34.08
N ASN A 146 10.97 3.75 -34.00
CA ASN A 146 11.51 2.76 -34.95
C ASN A 146 10.97 2.90 -36.39
N ARG A 147 10.22 3.98 -36.66
CA ARG A 147 9.70 4.41 -37.97
C ARG A 147 10.72 5.22 -38.79
N PHE A 148 11.72 5.84 -38.16
CA PHE A 148 12.56 6.88 -38.79
C PHE A 148 13.99 6.42 -39.16
N SER A 149 14.34 5.15 -38.99
CA SER A 149 15.62 4.60 -39.45
C SER A 149 15.54 4.30 -40.94
N GLU A 150 15.79 5.33 -41.78
CA GLU A 150 15.66 5.29 -43.25
C GLU A 150 16.69 4.38 -43.96
N ASP A 151 17.71 3.85 -43.29
CA ASP A 151 18.86 3.19 -43.96
C ASP A 151 18.83 1.65 -43.97
N ILE A 152 17.83 0.98 -43.38
CA ILE A 152 17.75 -0.48 -43.33
C ILE A 152 16.29 -0.90 -43.58
N PRO A 153 16.00 -1.93 -44.41
CA PRO A 153 14.64 -2.45 -44.55
C PRO A 153 14.15 -2.88 -43.17
N LEU A 154 13.27 -2.08 -42.56
CA LEU A 154 12.77 -2.35 -41.23
C LEU A 154 12.09 -3.73 -41.23
N PRO A 155 12.43 -4.64 -40.30
CA PRO A 155 11.63 -5.82 -40.05
C PRO A 155 10.18 -5.37 -39.86
N ILE A 156 9.24 -6.06 -40.52
CA ILE A 156 7.81 -5.75 -40.52
C ILE A 156 7.33 -5.46 -39.09
N GLU A 157 7.88 -6.18 -38.11
CA GLU A 157 7.71 -6.16 -36.66
C GLU A 157 7.59 -4.77 -35.97
N ASN A 158 8.16 -3.70 -36.54
CA ASN A 158 8.16 -2.36 -35.91
C ASN A 158 7.21 -1.33 -36.54
N GLN A 159 6.45 -1.71 -37.56
CA GLN A 159 5.51 -0.79 -38.21
C GLN A 159 4.19 -0.70 -37.44
N VAL A 160 3.70 0.52 -37.24
CA VAL A 160 2.37 0.82 -36.67
C VAL A 160 1.36 0.92 -37.81
N PRO A 161 0.46 -0.07 -38.03
CA PRO A 161 -0.42 -0.10 -39.20
C PRO A 161 -1.49 1.00 -39.16
N TYR A 162 -2.06 1.25 -37.98
CA TYR A 162 -3.19 2.16 -37.78
C TYR A 162 -2.78 3.41 -36.99
N VAL A 163 -1.86 4.19 -37.56
CA VAL A 163 -1.19 5.33 -36.92
C VAL A 163 -2.17 6.26 -36.18
N GLY A 164 -3.23 6.73 -36.84
CA GLY A 164 -4.18 7.68 -36.25
C GLY A 164 -4.92 7.10 -35.04
N LEU A 165 -5.49 5.90 -35.17
CA LEU A 165 -6.23 5.25 -34.07
C LEU A 165 -5.31 4.89 -32.90
N THR A 166 -4.08 4.46 -33.19
CA THR A 166 -3.08 4.15 -32.17
C THR A 166 -2.68 5.41 -31.38
N TYR A 167 -2.42 6.55 -32.02
CA TYR A 167 -2.11 7.78 -31.29
C TYR A 167 -3.29 8.28 -30.46
N VAL A 168 -4.53 8.22 -30.98
CA VAL A 168 -5.72 8.64 -30.25
C VAL A 168 -5.98 7.74 -29.04
N SER A 169 -5.93 6.42 -29.22
CA SER A 169 -6.12 5.46 -28.12
C SER A 169 -5.02 5.59 -27.06
N TRP A 170 -3.78 5.84 -27.46
CA TRP A 170 -2.65 6.07 -26.55
C TRP A 170 -2.80 7.39 -25.76
N LEU A 171 -3.26 8.47 -26.40
CA LEU A 171 -3.54 9.75 -25.73
C LEU A 171 -4.66 9.59 -24.68
N ILE A 172 -5.76 8.94 -25.06
CA ILE A 172 -6.87 8.67 -24.13
C ILE A 172 -6.38 7.79 -22.97
N PHE A 173 -5.61 6.75 -23.26
CA PHE A 173 -5.01 5.90 -22.23
C PHE A 173 -4.16 6.71 -21.25
N LEU A 174 -3.28 7.60 -21.74
CA LEU A 174 -2.42 8.43 -20.89
C LEU A 174 -3.26 9.31 -19.94
N VAL A 175 -4.28 9.98 -20.47
CA VAL A 175 -5.15 10.85 -19.65
C VAL A 175 -5.90 10.02 -18.60
N VAL A 176 -6.54 8.92 -19.00
CA VAL A 176 -7.42 8.15 -18.09
C VAL A 176 -6.62 7.28 -17.12
N MET A 177 -5.65 6.48 -17.60
CA MET A 177 -4.93 5.50 -16.79
C MET A 177 -3.70 6.07 -16.08
N CYS A 178 -3.11 7.15 -16.57
CA CYS A 178 -1.84 7.63 -15.99
C CYS A 178 -2.00 8.97 -15.26
N ILE A 179 -2.94 9.82 -15.67
CA ILE A 179 -3.24 11.06 -14.94
C ILE A 179 -4.40 10.82 -13.97
N ILE A 180 -5.58 10.47 -14.48
CA ILE A 180 -6.78 10.36 -13.65
C ILE A 180 -6.63 9.22 -12.62
N PHE A 181 -6.28 8.02 -13.06
CA PHE A 181 -6.15 6.87 -12.17
C PHE A 181 -5.06 7.05 -11.10
N MET A 182 -3.86 7.53 -11.47
CA MET A 182 -2.79 7.75 -10.49
C MET A 182 -3.19 8.77 -9.43
N ASN A 183 -3.78 9.89 -9.86
CA ASN A 183 -4.26 10.91 -8.94
C ASN A 183 -5.40 10.38 -8.05
N MET A 184 -6.27 9.53 -8.59
CA MET A 184 -7.33 8.90 -7.83
C MET A 184 -6.79 7.92 -6.77
N MET A 185 -5.77 7.13 -7.11
CA MET A 185 -5.11 6.21 -6.18
C MET A 185 -4.42 6.95 -5.04
N ILE A 186 -3.74 8.06 -5.34
CA ILE A 186 -3.09 8.89 -4.33
C ILE A 186 -4.16 9.51 -3.42
N ALA A 187 -5.20 10.14 -3.99
CA ALA A 187 -6.28 10.75 -3.22
C ALA A 187 -6.94 9.76 -2.26
N MET A 188 -7.30 8.59 -2.76
CA MET A 188 -7.89 7.50 -1.98
C MET A 188 -6.95 6.97 -0.88
N THR A 189 -5.66 6.80 -1.20
CA THR A 189 -4.67 6.33 -0.21
C THR A 189 -4.50 7.34 0.92
N VAL A 190 -4.49 8.64 0.59
CA VAL A 190 -4.44 9.73 1.57
C VAL A 190 -5.71 9.75 2.43
N ASP A 191 -6.88 9.59 1.82
CA ASP A 191 -8.16 9.54 2.54
C ASP A 191 -8.26 8.36 3.50
N ASP A 192 -7.82 7.17 3.06
CA ASP A 192 -7.78 5.96 3.90
C ASP A 192 -6.72 6.11 5.01
N MET A 193 -5.56 6.75 4.74
CA MET A 193 -4.55 7.03 5.77
C MET A 193 -5.11 7.94 6.87
N ASN A 194 -5.79 9.03 6.48
CA ASN A 194 -6.38 9.98 7.41
C ASN A 194 -7.49 9.35 8.26
N GLN A 195 -8.28 8.45 7.67
CA GLN A 195 -9.29 7.68 8.40
C GLN A 195 -8.66 6.75 9.43
N VAL A 196 -7.66 5.96 9.05
CA VAL A 196 -7.07 5.01 10.00
C VAL A 196 -6.30 5.74 11.10
N GLN A 197 -5.64 6.87 10.82
CA GLN A 197 -4.94 7.64 11.84
C GLN A 197 -5.84 8.01 13.04
N ARG A 198 -7.13 8.28 12.79
CA ARG A 198 -8.12 8.58 13.85
C ARG A 198 -8.46 7.37 14.72
N ASP A 199 -8.33 6.16 14.18
CA ASP A 199 -8.77 4.90 14.79
C ASP A 199 -7.63 4.04 15.37
N ILE A 200 -6.35 4.44 15.19
CA ILE A 200 -5.18 3.65 15.61
C ILE A 200 -5.15 3.41 17.12
N ASN A 201 -5.46 4.43 17.94
CA ASN A 201 -5.38 4.31 19.40
C ASN A 201 -6.36 3.27 19.93
N PHE A 202 -7.59 3.27 19.42
CA PHE A 202 -8.60 2.28 19.77
C PHE A 202 -8.26 0.89 19.24
N SER A 203 -7.85 0.80 17.96
CA SER A 203 -7.46 -0.47 17.33
C SER A 203 -6.29 -1.14 18.05
N ARG A 204 -5.31 -0.36 18.53
CA ARG A 204 -4.17 -0.86 19.30
C ARG A 204 -4.59 -1.45 20.65
N LEU A 205 -5.44 -0.74 21.40
CA LEU A 205 -5.94 -1.19 22.70
C LEU A 205 -6.77 -2.47 22.57
N ALA A 206 -7.64 -2.54 21.56
CA ALA A 206 -8.43 -3.73 21.24
C ALA A 206 -7.51 -4.93 20.94
N MET A 207 -6.47 -4.73 20.10
CA MET A 207 -5.51 -5.80 19.81
C MET A 207 -4.78 -6.29 21.06
N GLN A 208 -4.26 -5.38 21.89
CA GLN A 208 -3.58 -5.77 23.13
C GLN A 208 -4.50 -6.57 24.06
N SER A 209 -5.76 -6.15 24.19
CA SER A 209 -6.77 -6.88 24.97
C SER A 209 -7.01 -8.29 24.42
N THR A 210 -7.23 -8.42 23.10
CA THR A 210 -7.45 -9.74 22.47
C THR A 210 -6.24 -10.66 22.60
N PHE A 211 -5.03 -10.14 22.47
CA PHE A 211 -3.80 -10.90 22.65
C PHE A 211 -3.66 -11.40 24.09
N CYS A 212 -3.90 -10.54 25.08
CA CYS A 212 -3.87 -10.94 26.49
C CYS A 212 -4.90 -12.05 26.79
N LEU A 213 -6.12 -11.96 26.25
CA LEU A 213 -7.15 -12.99 26.40
C LEU A 213 -6.76 -14.32 25.74
N GLN A 214 -6.14 -14.28 24.56
CA GLN A 214 -5.63 -15.48 23.90
C GLN A 214 -4.52 -16.13 24.72
N MET A 215 -3.56 -15.33 25.19
CA MET A 215 -2.47 -15.81 26.04
C MET A 215 -2.99 -16.40 27.36
N GLU A 216 -4.00 -15.78 27.98
CA GLU A 216 -4.64 -16.31 29.20
C GLU A 216 -5.21 -17.72 28.98
N HIS A 217 -5.76 -18.00 27.80
CA HIS A 217 -6.28 -19.32 27.47
C HIS A 217 -5.17 -20.38 27.33
N TYR A 218 -4.00 -20.00 26.79
CA TYR A 218 -2.87 -20.92 26.58
C TYR A 218 -1.96 -21.11 27.80
N ILE A 219 -1.99 -20.18 28.76
CA ILE A 219 -1.16 -20.25 29.97
C ILE A 219 -1.85 -21.14 31.03
N PRO A 220 -1.14 -22.13 31.61
CA PRO A 220 -1.71 -22.97 32.66
C PRO A 220 -2.02 -22.15 33.93
N LYS A 221 -3.16 -22.46 34.56
CA LYS A 221 -3.73 -21.70 35.71
C LYS A 221 -2.76 -21.51 36.89
N SER A 222 -1.78 -22.40 37.06
CA SER A 222 -0.75 -22.28 38.09
C SER A 222 0.16 -21.07 37.87
N ILE A 223 0.64 -20.88 36.64
CA ILE A 223 1.49 -19.72 36.26
C ILE A 223 0.67 -18.43 36.34
N LEU A 224 -0.59 -18.50 35.88
CA LEU A 224 -1.50 -17.34 35.91
C LEU A 224 -1.77 -16.87 37.35
N ARG A 225 -1.96 -17.80 38.29
CA ARG A 225 -2.20 -17.51 39.71
C ARG A 225 -1.00 -16.82 40.38
N ASP A 226 0.21 -17.20 40.00
CA ASP A 226 1.44 -16.58 40.53
C ASP A 226 1.73 -15.20 39.90
N LEU A 227 1.33 -14.99 38.63
CA LEU A 227 1.47 -13.70 37.93
C LEU A 227 0.41 -12.66 38.34
N PHE A 228 -0.85 -13.08 38.49
CA PHE A 228 -1.97 -12.20 38.88
C PHE A 228 -2.08 -12.09 40.40
N ARG A 229 -1.11 -11.41 41.01
CA ARG A 229 -1.22 -11.00 42.42
C ARG A 229 -2.07 -9.71 42.49
N ASN A 230 -3.23 -9.79 43.14
CA ASN A 230 -4.27 -8.73 43.22
C ASN A 230 -3.84 -7.33 43.74
N SER A 231 -2.58 -7.15 44.18
CA SER A 231 -2.05 -5.85 44.58
C SER A 231 -0.59 -5.71 44.17
N PHE A 232 -0.30 -4.78 43.26
CA PHE A 232 1.05 -4.35 42.96
C PHE A 232 1.42 -3.17 43.88
N THR A 233 2.22 -3.40 44.93
CA THR A 233 2.72 -2.30 45.76
C THR A 233 3.87 -1.61 45.02
N TRP A 234 3.60 -0.45 44.42
CA TRP A 234 4.61 0.35 43.74
C TRP A 234 5.63 0.89 44.76
N LYS A 235 6.89 0.46 44.64
CA LYS A 235 8.00 0.95 45.48
C LYS A 235 9.03 1.67 44.59
N PRO A 236 9.01 3.01 44.51
CA PRO A 236 9.80 3.79 43.54
C PRO A 236 11.31 3.68 43.69
N ASN A 237 11.82 3.13 44.81
CA ASN A 237 13.24 3.25 45.17
C ASN A 237 13.95 1.91 45.42
N ARG A 238 13.40 0.77 44.96
CA ARG A 238 14.12 -0.52 45.01
C ARG A 238 14.90 -0.74 43.71
N LYS A 239 16.22 -0.93 43.84
CA LYS A 239 17.17 -1.11 42.71
C LYS A 239 17.19 -2.52 42.10
N PHE A 240 16.45 -3.48 42.66
CA PHE A 240 16.54 -4.88 42.21
C PHE A 240 15.46 -5.18 41.16
N GLY A 241 15.90 -5.50 39.94
CA GLY A 241 15.01 -5.81 38.82
C GLY A 241 14.64 -4.63 37.92
N PHE A 242 15.17 -3.42 38.17
CA PHE A 242 14.86 -2.20 37.39
C PHE A 242 15.08 -2.40 35.89
N LEU A 243 16.07 -3.19 35.48
CA LEU A 243 16.40 -3.42 34.08
C LEU A 243 15.40 -4.37 33.40
N ILE A 244 15.04 -5.50 34.03
CA ILE A 244 14.05 -6.45 33.50
C ILE A 244 12.63 -5.85 33.58
N LEU A 245 12.28 -5.17 34.68
CA LEU A 245 10.99 -4.50 34.81
C LEU A 245 10.86 -3.32 33.84
N ASN A 246 11.91 -2.53 33.60
CA ASN A 246 11.85 -1.49 32.58
C ASN A 246 11.84 -2.07 31.17
N PHE A 247 12.52 -3.18 30.92
CA PHE A 247 12.48 -3.85 29.62
C PHE A 247 11.10 -4.43 29.33
N VAL A 248 10.51 -5.14 30.31
CA VAL A 248 9.14 -5.66 30.24
C VAL A 248 8.13 -4.52 30.19
N ARG A 249 8.31 -3.43 30.97
CA ARG A 249 7.46 -2.24 30.88
C ARG A 249 7.55 -1.57 29.52
N TYR A 250 8.74 -1.45 28.95
CA TYR A 250 8.96 -0.85 27.62
C TYR A 250 8.38 -1.71 26.49
N TYR A 251 8.43 -3.04 26.59
CA TYR A 251 7.89 -3.95 25.58
C TYR A 251 6.39 -4.26 25.75
N MET A 252 5.89 -4.35 26.98
CA MET A 252 4.50 -4.71 27.31
C MET A 252 3.60 -3.46 27.38
N TYR A 253 4.15 -2.33 27.78
CA TYR A 253 3.53 -1.00 27.74
C TYR A 253 4.51 0.00 27.12
N PRO A 254 4.83 -0.13 25.81
CA PRO A 254 5.58 0.92 25.14
C PRO A 254 4.84 2.23 25.39
N PRO A 255 5.52 3.29 25.89
CA PRO A 255 4.91 4.61 25.89
C PRO A 255 4.35 4.82 24.49
N ALA A 256 3.11 5.31 24.40
CA ALA A 256 2.55 5.63 23.09
C ALA A 256 3.65 6.36 22.30
N PRO A 257 4.05 5.89 21.10
CA PRO A 257 4.92 6.70 20.27
C PRO A 257 4.16 8.00 20.15
N ASP A 258 4.70 9.11 20.69
CA ASP A 258 3.93 10.33 20.97
C ASP A 258 2.94 10.54 19.84
N SER A 259 1.69 10.11 20.07
CA SER A 259 0.65 10.23 19.07
C SER A 259 0.43 11.72 18.86
N ASP A 260 0.70 12.50 19.90
CA ASP A 260 0.91 13.93 19.91
C ASP A 260 2.03 14.43 19.00
N LEU A 261 3.17 13.76 18.84
CA LEU A 261 4.28 14.26 18.01
C LEU A 261 4.00 13.99 16.53
N LEU A 262 3.52 12.80 16.17
CA LEU A 262 3.14 12.50 14.79
C LEU A 262 1.88 13.30 14.38
N HIS A 263 0.89 13.40 15.27
CA HIS A 263 -0.29 14.25 15.08
C HIS A 263 0.07 15.74 15.11
N ARG A 264 1.06 16.20 15.89
CA ARG A 264 1.59 17.59 15.81
C ARG A 264 2.27 17.82 14.47
N ILE A 265 3.11 16.91 13.97
CA ILE A 265 3.77 17.06 12.67
C ILE A 265 2.72 17.17 11.55
N PHE A 266 1.72 16.30 11.51
CA PHE A 266 0.67 16.34 10.48
C PHE A 266 -0.37 17.47 10.67
N SER A 267 -0.77 17.79 11.91
CA SER A 267 -1.67 18.93 12.16
C SER A 267 -0.98 20.29 11.96
N GLN A 268 0.33 20.36 12.12
CA GLN A 268 1.11 21.55 11.82
C GLN A 268 1.22 21.75 10.31
N ASP A 269 1.29 20.68 9.51
CA ASP A 269 1.18 20.75 8.05
C ASP A 269 -0.23 21.16 7.59
N GLU A 270 -1.31 20.58 8.15
CA GLU A 270 -2.69 21.00 7.83
C GLU A 270 -2.98 22.45 8.21
N CYS A 271 -2.53 22.91 9.40
CA CYS A 271 -2.76 24.27 9.88
C CYS A 271 -1.89 25.30 9.13
N SER A 272 -0.66 24.92 8.75
CA SER A 272 0.22 25.75 7.91
C SER A 272 -0.35 25.90 6.49
N ASN A 273 -0.86 24.81 5.89
CA ASN A 273 -1.49 24.84 4.58
C ASN A 273 -2.82 25.62 4.58
N ALA A 274 -3.64 25.48 5.62
CA ALA A 274 -4.87 26.27 5.77
C ALA A 274 -4.59 27.77 5.97
N GLN A 275 -3.55 28.12 6.75
CA GLN A 275 -3.14 29.51 6.93
C GLN A 275 -2.50 30.11 5.66
N ALA A 276 -1.74 29.32 4.90
CA ALA A 276 -1.19 29.75 3.62
C ALA A 276 -2.29 30.03 2.59
N ASN A 277 -3.32 29.16 2.50
CA ASN A 277 -4.46 29.37 1.63
C ASN A 277 -5.29 30.60 2.02
N SER A 278 -5.56 30.80 3.33
CA SER A 278 -6.27 31.99 3.81
C SER A 278 -5.50 33.28 3.57
N LYS A 279 -4.16 33.27 3.70
CA LYS A 279 -3.30 34.43 3.36
C LYS A 279 -3.28 34.73 1.87
N ASN A 280 -3.26 33.70 1.01
CA ASN A 280 -3.32 33.90 -0.44
C ASN A 280 -4.69 34.45 -0.88
N GLU A 281 -5.77 33.99 -0.28
CA GLU A 281 -7.13 34.44 -0.60
C GLU A 281 -7.37 35.89 -0.14
N THR A 282 -6.85 36.28 1.02
CA THR A 282 -6.89 37.68 1.50
C THR A 282 -5.98 38.60 0.68
N ALA A 283 -4.82 38.13 0.21
CA ALA A 283 -3.95 38.88 -0.70
C ALA A 283 -4.63 39.12 -2.06
N LEU A 284 -5.25 38.08 -2.64
CA LEU A 284 -5.99 38.17 -3.90
C LEU A 284 -7.17 39.15 -3.80
N ASN A 285 -7.94 39.09 -2.70
CA ASN A 285 -9.06 40.02 -2.47
C ASN A 285 -8.59 41.48 -2.31
N ASN A 286 -7.46 41.71 -1.66
CA ASN A 286 -6.90 43.05 -1.49
C ASN A 286 -6.39 43.65 -2.81
N ASP A 287 -5.81 42.82 -3.69
CA ASP A 287 -5.35 43.29 -5.00
C ASP A 287 -6.52 43.56 -5.95
N MET A 288 -7.57 42.73 -5.94
CA MET A 288 -8.82 43.04 -6.67
C MET A 288 -9.46 44.36 -6.19
N LEU A 289 -9.48 44.61 -4.87
CA LEU A 289 -10.01 45.86 -4.33
C LEU A 289 -9.21 47.08 -4.79
N LYS A 290 -7.88 47.00 -4.84
CA LYS A 290 -7.04 48.09 -5.37
C LYS A 290 -7.32 48.36 -6.85
N GLU A 291 -7.52 47.31 -7.64
CA GLU A 291 -7.82 47.44 -9.07
C GLU A 291 -9.19 48.11 -9.28
N ILE A 292 -10.22 47.67 -8.55
CA ILE A 292 -11.54 48.32 -8.56
C ILE A 292 -11.44 49.79 -8.13
N LEU A 293 -10.67 50.09 -7.08
CA LEU A 293 -10.51 51.46 -6.58
C LEU A 293 -9.76 52.35 -7.57
N ASN A 294 -8.77 51.82 -8.29
CA ASN A 294 -8.10 52.51 -9.39
C ASN A 294 -9.04 52.77 -10.58
N ILE A 295 -9.91 51.81 -10.92
CA ILE A 295 -10.92 52.00 -11.97
C ILE A 295 -11.92 53.09 -11.58
N LEU A 296 -12.39 53.11 -10.32
CA LEU A 296 -13.30 54.15 -9.82
C LEU A 296 -12.64 55.53 -9.82
N LYS A 297 -11.38 55.63 -9.38
CA LYS A 297 -10.61 56.88 -9.39
C LYS A 297 -10.30 57.37 -10.80
N SER A 298 -10.05 56.46 -11.74
CA SER A 298 -9.94 56.77 -13.17
C SER A 298 -11.27 57.25 -13.77
N ARG A 299 -12.42 56.80 -13.24
CA ARG A 299 -13.74 57.27 -13.64
C ARG A 299 -14.06 58.66 -13.09
N GLU A 300 -13.66 58.96 -11.85
CA GLU A 300 -13.81 60.31 -11.26
C GLU A 300 -12.96 61.36 -11.98
N HIS A 301 -11.74 61.01 -12.39
CA HIS A 301 -10.87 61.93 -13.15
C HIS A 301 -11.20 62.02 -14.65
N GLY A 302 -12.14 61.20 -15.14
CA GLY A 302 -12.58 61.17 -16.53
C GLY A 302 -13.76 62.10 -16.87
N HIS A 303 -14.26 62.90 -15.91
CA HIS A 303 -15.34 63.87 -16.19
C HIS A 303 -14.78 65.31 -16.32
N PRO A 304 -14.62 65.84 -17.55
CA PRO A 304 -14.27 67.25 -17.75
C PRO A 304 -15.46 68.17 -17.46
N GLN A 305 -15.08 69.36 -16.97
CA GLN A 305 -15.86 70.50 -16.51
C GLN A 305 -16.97 70.98 -17.49
N SER A 306 -18.15 71.33 -16.97
CA SER A 306 -18.94 72.47 -17.47
C SER A 306 -20.11 72.77 -16.51
N LEU A 307 -20.04 73.93 -15.83
CA LEU A 307 -21.16 74.80 -15.40
C LEU A 307 -20.67 75.79 -14.33
N GLN A 308 -19.85 76.75 -14.76
CA GLN A 308 -19.80 78.09 -14.17
C GLN A 308 -20.06 79.08 -15.31
N ALA A 309 -21.31 79.54 -15.40
CA ALA A 309 -21.71 80.72 -16.16
C ALA A 309 -23.09 81.17 -15.64
N SER A 310 -23.08 82.01 -14.61
CA SER A 310 -23.98 83.13 -14.33
C SER A 310 -23.45 83.90 -13.15
#